data_AF-A0A9D5BV22-F1
#
_entry.id   AF-A0A9D5BV22-F1
#
_cell.length_a   1.000
_cell.length_b   1.000
_cell.length_c   1.000
_cell.angle_alpha   90.00
_cell.angle_beta   90.00
_cell.angle_gamma   90.00
#
_symmetry.space_group_name_H-M   'P 1'
#
loop_
_entity.id
_entity.type
_entity.pdbx_description
1 polymer ?
#
loop_
_entity_poly.entity_id
_entity_poly.type
_entity_poly.pdbx_seq_one_letter_code
_entity_poly.pdbx_strand_id
1 'polypeptide(L)'
;MAKEARRNEMILRSSGMMRASGSKSFVSMFSQRGEKGINQDCFIVWEEFGCQEDMIFCGIFDGHGPWGHFVSKRVRESLPPALLCNWQEALALASVVPDKAKFDIWKQSYIRTCATIDRELSVNRSLDAFNSGTTALTIGEHMFIANVGDSRAVLATTSDDGDLVPVQLTIDFKPNLPQEAERINQCKGRVFCLRDEPGVHRVWLPNGESPGLAMSRAFGDYCIKDYGLISVPEVTQRNITDKDQFIVLATDGVWDVVSNQEAIQIVSSTKERGKAAKRLVECAVRAWKRKRKGIAVDDCSAICLFFHCS
;
A
#
# COMPACT_ATOMS: atom_id res chain seq x y z
N MET A 1 9.57 -21.38 14.03
CA MET A 1 10.07 -20.47 12.97
C MET A 1 9.56 -19.03 13.12
N ALA A 2 8.25 -18.74 13.16
CA ALA A 2 7.75 -17.37 13.43
C ALA A 2 8.16 -16.78 14.81
N LYS A 3 8.59 -17.63 15.76
CA LYS A 3 9.13 -17.22 17.07
C LYS A 3 10.61 -16.79 17.03
N GLU A 4 11.39 -17.18 16.01
CA GLU A 4 12.81 -16.83 15.89
C GLU A 4 13.06 -15.54 15.10
N ALA A 5 12.11 -15.13 14.24
CA ALA A 5 12.12 -13.82 13.58
C ALA A 5 11.87 -12.63 14.54
N ARG A 6 11.78 -12.87 15.86
CA ARG A 6 11.73 -11.83 16.90
C ARG A 6 13.13 -11.30 17.26
N ARG A 7 14.10 -11.37 16.36
CA ARG A 7 15.32 -10.57 16.48
C ARG A 7 14.96 -9.17 15.99
N ASN A 8 14.81 -8.23 16.93
CA ASN A 8 14.27 -6.87 16.75
C ASN A 8 15.02 -5.96 15.72
N GLU A 9 15.96 -6.48 14.94
CA GLU A 9 16.80 -5.71 14.00
C GLU A 9 16.38 -5.87 12.52
N MET A 10 15.57 -6.87 12.15
CA MET A 10 15.20 -7.16 10.76
C MET A 10 13.84 -6.59 10.31
N ILE A 11 13.12 -5.94 11.22
CA ILE A 11 11.78 -5.39 10.96
C ILE A 11 11.76 -3.91 11.36
N LEU A 12 11.67 -3.02 10.37
CA LEU A 12 11.37 -1.61 10.63
C LEU A 12 9.88 -1.34 10.61
N ARG A 13 9.42 -0.62 11.63
CA ARG A 13 8.03 -0.20 11.84
C ARG A 13 7.89 1.29 12.14
N SER A 14 8.98 2.04 11.99
CA SER A 14 9.10 3.46 12.28
C SER A 14 10.01 4.13 11.25
N SER A 15 9.91 5.44 11.10
CA SER A 15 10.77 6.23 10.22
C SER A 15 12.24 5.90 10.46
N GLY A 16 12.96 5.58 9.40
CA GLY A 16 14.28 5.00 9.54
C GLY A 16 14.90 4.59 8.22
N MET A 17 16.07 3.98 8.34
CA MET A 17 16.87 3.48 7.24
C MET A 17 17.22 2.03 7.56
N MET A 18 17.15 1.15 6.57
CA MET A 18 17.70 -0.20 6.65
C MET A 18 18.55 -0.52 5.43
N ARG A 19 19.60 -1.28 5.71
CA ARG A 19 20.49 -1.92 4.74
C ARG A 19 20.39 -3.41 5.02
N ALA A 20 19.79 -4.16 4.12
CA ALA A 20 19.79 -5.62 4.19
C ALA A 20 21.24 -6.11 4.14
N SER A 21 21.65 -6.83 5.18
CA SER A 21 22.96 -7.46 5.25
C SER A 21 23.10 -8.44 4.08
N GLY A 22 23.99 -8.13 3.14
CA GLY A 22 24.29 -9.00 1.98
C GLY A 22 23.57 -8.64 0.69
N SER A 23 22.45 -7.89 0.72
CA SER A 23 21.73 -7.50 -0.50
C SER A 23 22.20 -6.13 -1.04
N LYS A 24 22.11 -5.93 -2.37
CA LYS A 24 22.34 -4.62 -3.02
C LYS A 24 21.17 -3.65 -2.86
N SER A 25 20.10 -4.04 -2.16
CA SER A 25 18.87 -3.28 -2.02
C SER A 25 18.90 -2.38 -0.78
N PHE A 26 18.37 -1.17 -0.91
CA PHE A 26 18.40 -0.15 0.14
C PHE A 26 17.01 0.47 0.31
N VAL A 27 16.58 0.70 1.56
CA VAL A 27 15.25 1.27 1.84
C VAL A 27 15.31 2.53 2.69
N SER A 28 14.59 3.56 2.24
CA SER A 28 14.26 4.76 3.02
C SER A 28 12.76 4.80 3.26
N MET A 29 12.33 5.06 4.50
CA MET A 29 10.91 5.20 4.82
C MET A 29 10.66 6.36 5.77
N PHE A 30 9.56 7.07 5.56
CA PHE A 30 9.18 8.20 6.40
C PHE A 30 7.67 8.39 6.38
N SER A 31 7.10 8.69 7.55
CA SER A 31 5.71 9.12 7.69
C SER A 31 5.68 10.42 8.48
N GLN A 32 4.82 11.33 8.04
CA GLN A 32 4.53 12.57 8.73
C GLN A 32 3.02 12.69 8.96
N ARG A 33 2.66 12.93 10.22
CA ARG A 33 1.30 13.26 10.63
C ARG A 33 0.81 14.53 9.91
N GLY A 34 -0.39 14.47 9.36
CA GLY A 34 -1.13 15.59 8.81
C GLY A 34 -1.84 16.44 9.86
N GLU A 35 -2.91 17.09 9.44
CA GLU A 35 -3.69 18.04 10.25
C GLU A 35 -5.09 17.48 10.63
N LYS A 36 -5.46 16.30 10.15
CA LYS A 36 -6.79 15.68 10.34
C LYS A 36 -6.99 14.95 11.68
N GLY A 37 -5.96 14.81 12.51
CA GLY A 37 -6.05 14.05 13.75
C GLY A 37 -4.78 13.29 14.06
N ILE A 38 -4.89 12.14 14.73
CA ILE A 38 -3.77 11.21 14.92
C ILE A 38 -3.31 10.66 13.57
N ASN A 39 -2.01 10.40 13.41
CA ASN A 39 -1.51 9.76 12.21
C ASN A 39 -2.08 8.34 12.09
N GLN A 40 -2.80 8.08 11.01
CA GLN A 40 -3.45 6.79 10.74
C GLN A 40 -2.69 5.94 9.73
N ASP A 41 -1.74 6.53 9.01
CA ASP A 41 -0.80 5.80 8.16
C ASP A 41 0.14 4.92 8.99
N CYS A 42 0.50 3.78 8.43
CA CYS A 42 1.64 3.02 8.90
C CYS A 42 2.33 2.27 7.75
N PHE A 43 3.53 1.78 8.04
CA PHE A 43 4.29 0.95 7.11
C PHE A 43 5.08 -0.13 7.84
N ILE A 44 5.54 -1.10 7.08
CA ILE A 44 6.46 -2.15 7.51
C ILE A 44 7.49 -2.42 6.42
N VAL A 45 8.73 -2.63 6.85
CA VAL A 45 9.76 -3.26 6.02
C VAL A 45 10.33 -4.42 6.81
N TRP A 46 10.34 -5.60 6.19
CA TRP A 46 10.83 -6.83 6.77
C TRP A 46 11.87 -7.42 5.82
N GLU A 47 13.14 -7.37 6.24
CA GLU A 47 14.27 -7.98 5.54
C GLU A 47 14.41 -9.46 5.92
N GLU A 48 15.04 -10.24 5.04
CA GLU A 48 15.12 -11.69 5.19
C GLU A 48 13.74 -12.33 5.37
N PHE A 49 12.75 -11.82 4.62
CA PHE A 49 11.36 -12.22 4.76
C PHE A 49 11.21 -13.73 4.51
N GLY A 50 10.61 -14.45 5.47
CA GLY A 50 10.51 -15.91 5.39
C GLY A 50 11.82 -16.67 5.65
N CYS A 51 12.81 -16.02 6.29
CA CYS A 51 14.17 -16.55 6.52
C CYS A 51 14.92 -16.82 5.21
N GLN A 52 14.71 -15.96 4.20
CA GLN A 52 15.36 -16.02 2.90
C GLN A 52 16.21 -14.76 2.73
N GLU A 53 17.53 -14.91 2.67
CA GLU A 53 18.51 -13.79 2.74
C GLU A 53 18.26 -12.68 1.69
N ASP A 54 17.72 -13.04 0.52
CA ASP A 54 17.48 -12.11 -0.59
C ASP A 54 16.06 -11.53 -0.65
N MET A 55 15.19 -11.82 0.34
CA MET A 55 13.80 -11.39 0.31
C MET A 55 13.54 -10.16 1.17
N ILE A 56 12.91 -9.16 0.56
CA ILE A 56 12.37 -7.99 1.26
C ILE A 56 10.87 -7.93 1.10
N PHE A 57 10.18 -7.63 2.20
CA PHE A 57 8.76 -7.31 2.20
C PHE A 57 8.58 -5.86 2.61
N CYS A 58 7.93 -5.07 1.77
CA CYS A 58 7.53 -3.69 2.05
C CYS A 58 6.01 -3.59 2.04
N GLY A 59 5.43 -2.88 3.00
CA GLY A 59 4.00 -2.61 3.03
C GLY A 59 3.71 -1.21 3.54
N ILE A 60 2.78 -0.51 2.88
CA ILE A 60 2.25 0.77 3.32
C ILE A 60 0.72 0.69 3.44
N PHE A 61 0.17 1.33 4.46
CA PHE A 61 -1.22 1.21 4.88
C PHE A 61 -1.72 2.59 5.27
N ASP A 62 -2.75 3.04 4.59
CA ASP A 62 -3.46 4.30 4.85
C ASP A 62 -4.71 3.97 5.65
N GLY A 63 -4.75 4.37 6.92
CA GLY A 63 -5.86 4.10 7.82
C GLY A 63 -6.85 5.26 7.83
N HIS A 64 -8.13 4.97 7.97
CA HIS A 64 -9.17 6.00 8.02
C HIS A 64 -10.31 5.65 8.97
N GLY A 65 -11.11 6.65 9.32
CA GLY A 65 -12.19 6.53 10.29
C GLY A 65 -11.71 6.64 11.74
N PRO A 66 -12.62 6.58 12.73
CA PRO A 66 -12.29 6.89 14.13
C PRO A 66 -11.20 5.98 14.73
N TRP A 67 -11.10 4.73 14.27
CA TRP A 67 -10.10 3.74 14.69
C TRP A 67 -9.12 3.36 13.57
N GLY A 68 -9.00 4.15 12.50
CA GLY A 68 -8.16 3.86 11.33
C GLY A 68 -6.72 3.49 11.69
N HIS A 69 -6.08 4.26 12.58
CA HIS A 69 -4.74 3.97 13.11
C HIS A 69 -4.58 2.61 13.82
N PHE A 70 -5.65 2.05 14.40
CA PHE A 70 -5.62 0.72 14.98
C PHE A 70 -5.88 -0.36 13.91
N VAL A 71 -6.78 -0.10 12.95
CA VAL A 71 -7.06 -1.02 11.85
C VAL A 71 -5.84 -1.18 10.95
N SER A 72 -5.22 -0.08 10.52
CA SER A 72 -4.00 -0.09 9.69
C SER A 72 -2.86 -0.84 10.38
N LYS A 73 -2.64 -0.57 11.68
CA LYS A 73 -1.66 -1.28 12.49
C LYS A 73 -1.94 -2.78 12.59
N ARG A 74 -3.21 -3.18 12.77
CA ARG A 74 -3.61 -4.60 12.86
C ARG A 74 -3.38 -5.33 11.54
N VAL A 75 -3.73 -4.71 10.41
CA VAL A 75 -3.48 -5.28 9.07
C VAL A 75 -1.98 -5.40 8.82
N ARG A 76 -1.20 -4.33 9.08
CA ARG A 76 0.26 -4.33 8.97
C ARG A 76 0.92 -5.48 9.75
N GLU A 77 0.45 -5.75 10.96
CA GLU A 77 1.03 -6.78 11.83
C GLU A 77 0.62 -8.20 11.43
N SER A 78 -0.54 -8.37 10.81
CA SER A 78 -1.12 -9.68 10.49
C SER A 78 -0.77 -10.15 9.07
N LEU A 79 -0.63 -9.23 8.12
CA LEU A 79 -0.45 -9.54 6.70
C LEU A 79 0.82 -10.34 6.40
N PRO A 80 2.04 -9.90 6.78
CA PRO A 80 3.24 -10.63 6.40
C PRO A 80 3.32 -12.09 6.95
N PRO A 81 3.05 -12.36 8.24
CA PRO A 81 3.11 -13.74 8.74
C PRO A 81 1.99 -14.63 8.18
N ALA A 82 0.78 -14.09 7.97
CA ALA A 82 -0.31 -14.85 7.38
C ALA A 82 -0.03 -15.18 5.90
N LEU A 83 0.58 -14.24 5.16
CA LEU A 83 1.02 -14.45 3.79
C LEU A 83 2.05 -15.59 3.70
N LEU A 84 3.08 -15.58 4.54
CA LEU A 84 4.08 -16.65 4.58
C LEU A 84 3.43 -18.00 4.86
N CYS A 85 2.51 -18.07 5.84
CA CYS A 85 1.82 -19.31 6.18
C CYS A 85 0.99 -19.84 4.99
N ASN A 86 0.17 -18.98 4.39
CA ASN A 86 -0.68 -19.36 3.26
C ASN A 86 0.14 -19.77 2.02
N TRP A 87 1.29 -19.13 1.80
CA TRP A 87 2.21 -19.50 0.71
C TRP A 87 2.90 -20.83 0.96
N GLN A 88 3.43 -21.06 2.16
CA GLN A 88 4.08 -22.32 2.52
C GLN A 88 3.11 -23.50 2.46
N GLU A 89 1.87 -23.33 2.94
CA GLU A 89 0.80 -24.33 2.80
C GLU A 89 0.52 -24.64 1.33
N ALA A 90 0.37 -23.61 0.48
CA ALA A 90 0.08 -23.79 -0.93
C ALA A 90 1.23 -24.48 -1.69
N LEU A 91 2.48 -24.13 -1.36
CA LEU A 91 3.66 -24.81 -1.92
C LEU A 91 3.74 -26.28 -1.51
N ALA A 92 3.48 -26.59 -0.23
CA ALA A 92 3.53 -27.98 0.25
C ALA A 92 2.52 -28.89 -0.46
N LEU A 93 1.39 -28.33 -0.92
CA LEU A 93 0.38 -29.05 -1.70
C LEU A 93 0.75 -29.20 -3.19
N ALA A 94 1.70 -28.41 -3.70
CA ALA A 94 2.05 -28.39 -5.11
C ALA A 94 3.36 -29.19 -5.34
N SER A 95 3.23 -30.46 -5.74
CA SER A 95 4.36 -31.41 -5.81
C SER A 95 5.49 -31.03 -6.79
N VAL A 96 5.18 -30.31 -7.87
CA VAL A 96 6.15 -29.70 -8.82
C VAL A 96 5.50 -28.43 -9.38
N VAL A 97 6.17 -27.28 -9.26
CA VAL A 97 5.57 -25.98 -9.61
C VAL A 97 6.31 -25.36 -10.81
N PRO A 98 5.74 -25.43 -12.04
CA PRO A 98 6.19 -24.60 -13.16
C PRO A 98 6.11 -23.11 -12.79
N ASP A 99 6.92 -22.23 -13.38
CA ASP A 99 6.94 -20.81 -13.01
C ASP A 99 5.57 -20.12 -13.12
N LYS A 100 4.74 -20.51 -14.10
CA LYS A 100 3.36 -20.02 -14.21
C LYS A 100 2.50 -20.40 -12.99
N ALA A 101 2.71 -21.60 -12.45
CA ALA A 101 2.03 -22.03 -11.23
C ALA A 101 2.56 -21.31 -9.97
N LYS A 102 3.80 -20.77 -9.99
CA LYS A 102 4.31 -19.95 -8.87
C LYS A 102 3.56 -18.63 -8.75
N PHE A 103 3.28 -17.95 -9.86
CA PHE A 103 2.46 -16.72 -9.84
C PHE A 103 1.07 -17.00 -9.27
N ASP A 104 0.42 -18.06 -9.74
CA ASP A 104 -0.92 -18.42 -9.28
C ASP A 104 -0.94 -18.77 -7.79
N ILE A 105 0.08 -19.49 -7.29
CA ILE A 105 0.24 -19.78 -5.86
C ILE A 105 0.34 -18.47 -5.06
N TRP A 106 1.26 -17.57 -5.43
CA TRP A 106 1.41 -16.29 -4.74
C TRP A 106 0.14 -15.45 -4.77
N LYS A 107 -0.50 -15.33 -5.94
CA LYS A 107 -1.76 -14.61 -6.10
C LYS A 107 -2.86 -15.17 -5.18
N GLN A 108 -3.02 -16.49 -5.15
CA GLN A 108 -4.01 -17.12 -4.26
C GLN A 108 -3.65 -16.96 -2.78
N SER A 109 -2.36 -17.03 -2.43
CA SER A 109 -1.89 -16.78 -1.06
C SER A 109 -2.21 -15.35 -0.61
N TYR A 110 -2.03 -14.34 -1.46
CA TYR A 110 -2.44 -12.96 -1.17
C TYR A 110 -3.96 -12.85 -0.99
N ILE A 111 -4.75 -13.37 -1.92
CA ILE A 111 -6.23 -13.32 -1.85
C ILE A 111 -6.72 -13.99 -0.56
N ARG A 112 -6.22 -15.19 -0.23
CA ARG A 112 -6.57 -15.91 0.99
C ARG A 112 -6.14 -15.14 2.24
N THR A 113 -4.96 -14.54 2.22
CA THR A 113 -4.46 -13.73 3.34
C THR A 113 -5.33 -12.51 3.61
N CYS A 114 -5.66 -11.74 2.57
CA CYS A 114 -6.53 -10.57 2.71
C CYS A 114 -7.93 -10.97 3.19
N ALA A 115 -8.51 -12.04 2.63
CA ALA A 115 -9.82 -12.54 3.06
C ALA A 115 -9.83 -12.97 4.54
N THR A 116 -8.79 -13.69 4.99
CA THR A 116 -8.66 -14.11 6.39
C THR A 116 -8.54 -12.91 7.34
N ILE A 117 -7.68 -11.94 7.01
CA ILE A 117 -7.46 -10.76 7.86
C ILE A 117 -8.71 -9.90 7.95
N ASP A 118 -9.41 -9.67 6.83
CA ASP A 118 -10.67 -8.93 6.84
C ASP A 118 -11.71 -9.68 7.69
N ARG A 119 -11.84 -11.00 7.54
CA ARG A 119 -12.73 -11.79 8.42
C ARG A 119 -12.36 -11.68 9.91
N GLU A 120 -11.08 -11.66 10.25
CA GLU A 120 -10.64 -11.46 11.63
C GLU A 120 -11.02 -10.07 12.17
N LEU A 121 -10.91 -9.02 11.34
CA LEU A 121 -11.35 -7.68 11.69
C LEU A 121 -12.87 -7.63 11.93
N SER A 122 -13.66 -8.37 11.15
CA SER A 122 -15.13 -8.34 11.24
C SER A 122 -15.69 -8.92 12.54
N VAL A 123 -14.96 -9.83 13.18
CA VAL A 123 -15.36 -10.48 14.43
C VAL A 123 -14.67 -9.88 15.66
N ASN A 124 -13.73 -8.95 15.46
CA ASN A 124 -12.98 -8.34 16.54
C ASN A 124 -13.82 -7.27 17.26
N ARG A 125 -14.32 -7.61 18.45
CA ARG A 125 -15.16 -6.72 19.26
C ARG A 125 -14.41 -5.58 19.95
N SER A 126 -13.07 -5.63 20.02
CA SER A 126 -12.26 -4.59 20.68
C SER A 126 -11.76 -3.51 19.71
N LEU A 127 -12.14 -3.58 18.44
CA LEU A 127 -11.69 -2.69 17.36
C LEU A 127 -12.90 -2.31 16.51
N ASP A 128 -13.23 -1.02 16.40
CA ASP A 128 -14.27 -0.57 15.48
C ASP A 128 -13.75 -0.55 14.05
N ALA A 129 -13.81 -1.72 13.39
CA ALA A 129 -13.61 -1.85 11.96
C ALA A 129 -14.93 -1.71 11.17
N PHE A 130 -16.05 -1.36 11.82
CA PHE A 130 -17.32 -1.13 11.13
C PHE A 130 -17.36 0.24 10.46
N ASN A 131 -16.87 1.27 11.15
CA ASN A 131 -16.75 2.65 10.63
C ASN A 131 -15.30 3.08 10.38
N SER A 132 -14.36 2.15 10.46
CA SER A 132 -12.94 2.43 10.21
C SER A 132 -12.35 1.36 9.31
N GLY A 133 -11.36 1.75 8.53
CA GLY A 133 -10.73 0.88 7.55
C GLY A 133 -9.28 1.23 7.30
N THR A 134 -8.69 0.50 6.36
CA THR A 134 -7.33 0.78 5.87
C THR A 134 -7.14 0.26 4.46
N THR A 135 -6.29 0.93 3.70
CA THR A 135 -5.67 0.38 2.49
C THR A 135 -4.54 -0.59 2.86
N ALA A 136 -4.06 -1.35 1.87
CA ALA A 136 -2.82 -2.09 1.97
C ALA A 136 -2.16 -2.20 0.57
N LEU A 137 -0.99 -1.60 0.43
CA LEU A 137 -0.13 -1.78 -0.73
C LEU A 137 1.16 -2.46 -0.28
N THR A 138 1.48 -3.61 -0.87
CA THR A 138 2.64 -4.42 -0.49
C THR A 138 3.47 -4.83 -1.69
N ILE A 139 4.79 -4.94 -1.49
CA ILE A 139 5.75 -5.54 -2.42
C ILE A 139 6.50 -6.62 -1.66
N GLY A 140 6.47 -7.84 -2.16
CA GLY A 140 7.15 -9.00 -1.58
C GLY A 140 8.23 -9.59 -2.49
N GLU A 141 8.48 -10.89 -2.29
CA GLU A 141 9.38 -11.71 -3.11
C GLU A 141 9.13 -11.51 -4.61
N HIS A 142 10.17 -11.58 -5.44
CA HIS A 142 10.07 -11.52 -6.91
C HIS A 142 9.18 -10.39 -7.45
N MET A 143 9.08 -9.27 -6.72
CA MET A 143 8.19 -8.16 -7.03
C MET A 143 6.72 -8.56 -7.22
N PHE A 144 6.22 -9.45 -6.37
CA PHE A 144 4.79 -9.59 -6.19
C PHE A 144 4.26 -8.32 -5.53
N ILE A 145 3.38 -7.63 -6.25
CA ILE A 145 2.76 -6.38 -5.80
C ILE A 145 1.30 -6.66 -5.56
N ALA A 146 0.81 -6.41 -4.36
CA ALA A 146 -0.60 -6.55 -4.01
C ALA A 146 -1.15 -5.22 -3.51
N ASN A 147 -2.23 -4.73 -4.13
CA ASN A 147 -2.87 -3.47 -3.77
C ASN A 147 -4.35 -3.65 -3.39
N VAL A 148 -4.73 -3.08 -2.25
CA VAL A 148 -6.11 -2.89 -1.78
C VAL A 148 -6.25 -1.41 -1.42
N GLY A 149 -6.95 -0.64 -2.26
CA GLY A 149 -7.18 0.80 -2.05
C GLY A 149 -6.49 1.69 -3.07
N ASP A 150 -6.18 2.92 -2.67
CA ASP A 150 -5.66 3.97 -3.56
C ASP A 150 -4.25 4.46 -3.21
N SER A 151 -3.58 3.78 -2.29
CA SER A 151 -2.11 3.83 -2.22
C SER A 151 -1.51 3.35 -3.54
N ARG A 152 -0.37 3.91 -3.92
CA ARG A 152 0.24 3.68 -5.24
C ARG A 152 1.72 3.34 -5.17
N ALA A 153 2.13 2.40 -6.02
CA ALA A 153 3.53 2.09 -6.30
C ALA A 153 3.95 2.64 -7.68
N VAL A 154 5.09 3.32 -7.73
CA VAL A 154 5.69 3.88 -8.95
C VAL A 154 7.15 3.46 -9.06
N LEU A 155 7.51 2.84 -10.18
CA LEU A 155 8.87 2.50 -10.55
C LEU A 155 9.53 3.66 -11.27
N ALA A 156 10.77 3.98 -10.89
CA ALA A 156 11.66 4.81 -11.69
C ALA A 156 12.58 3.91 -12.51
N THR A 157 12.53 4.04 -13.83
CA THR A 157 13.34 3.25 -14.76
C THR A 157 13.97 4.16 -15.80
N THR A 158 15.14 3.78 -16.30
CA THR A 158 15.83 4.52 -17.36
C THR A 158 15.24 4.11 -18.70
N SER A 159 14.72 5.09 -19.46
CA SER A 159 14.25 4.90 -20.83
C SER A 159 15.42 4.59 -21.79
N ASP A 160 15.09 4.20 -23.02
CA ASP A 160 16.12 3.93 -24.04
C ASP A 160 16.92 5.20 -24.42
N ASP A 161 16.32 6.38 -24.26
CA ASP A 161 16.96 7.68 -24.48
C ASP A 161 17.85 8.12 -23.29
N GLY A 162 17.90 7.33 -22.21
CA GLY A 162 18.70 7.62 -21.01
C GLY A 162 17.98 8.46 -19.94
N ASP A 163 16.75 8.90 -20.21
CA ASP A 163 15.96 9.67 -19.26
C ASP A 163 15.31 8.79 -18.19
N LEU A 164 15.26 9.29 -16.95
CA LEU A 164 14.56 8.63 -15.85
C LEU A 164 13.04 8.88 -15.95
N VAL A 165 12.28 7.82 -16.20
CA VAL A 165 10.83 7.87 -16.43
C VAL A 165 10.05 7.06 -15.39
N PRO A 166 8.83 7.49 -15.02
CA PRO A 166 8.00 6.79 -14.06
C PRO A 166 7.12 5.75 -14.75
N VAL A 167 7.02 4.57 -14.16
CA VAL A 167 6.07 3.52 -14.54
C VAL A 167 5.20 3.22 -13.33
N GLN A 168 3.91 3.56 -13.40
CA GLN A 168 2.96 3.22 -12.35
C GLN A 168 2.69 1.72 -12.34
N LEU A 169 2.89 1.08 -11.20
CA LEU A 169 2.82 -0.38 -11.05
C LEU A 169 1.45 -0.87 -10.55
N THR A 170 0.64 0.02 -9.97
CA THR A 170 -0.65 -0.31 -9.37
C THR A 170 -1.76 0.60 -9.85
N ILE A 171 -2.98 0.10 -9.87
CA ILE A 171 -4.18 0.89 -10.07
C ILE A 171 -4.63 1.45 -8.73
N ASP A 172 -4.90 2.75 -8.66
CA ASP A 172 -5.56 3.36 -7.51
C ASP A 172 -7.05 3.01 -7.59
N PHE A 173 -7.56 2.21 -6.66
CA PHE A 173 -8.94 1.73 -6.70
C PHE A 173 -9.93 2.82 -6.29
N LYS A 174 -10.14 3.79 -7.20
CA LYS A 174 -11.14 4.84 -7.07
C LYS A 174 -12.54 4.34 -7.49
N PRO A 175 -13.62 4.79 -6.84
CA PRO A 175 -14.98 4.28 -7.08
C PRO A 175 -15.50 4.41 -8.52
N ASN A 176 -14.99 5.37 -9.29
CA ASN A 176 -15.44 5.64 -10.66
C ASN A 176 -14.73 4.81 -11.73
N LEU A 177 -13.80 3.93 -11.38
CA LEU A 177 -13.25 2.97 -12.33
C LEU A 177 -14.37 2.05 -12.84
N PRO A 178 -14.45 1.76 -14.16
CA PRO A 178 -15.61 1.07 -14.74
C PRO A 178 -16.02 -0.22 -14.02
N GLN A 179 -15.06 -1.11 -13.74
CA GLN A 179 -15.31 -2.38 -13.05
C GLN A 179 -15.69 -2.20 -11.58
N GLU A 180 -15.15 -1.17 -10.93
CA GLU A 180 -15.44 -0.87 -9.52
C GLU A 180 -16.84 -0.28 -9.39
N ALA A 181 -17.17 0.70 -10.24
CA ALA A 181 -18.49 1.33 -10.30
C ALA A 181 -19.58 0.32 -10.64
N GLU A 182 -19.33 -0.57 -11.60
CA GLU A 182 -20.26 -1.65 -11.95
C GLU A 182 -20.55 -2.55 -10.75
N ARG A 183 -19.51 -3.03 -10.05
CA ARG A 183 -19.67 -3.83 -8.83
C ARG A 183 -20.47 -3.08 -7.76
N ILE A 184 -20.12 -1.81 -7.49
CA ILE A 184 -20.80 -0.99 -6.49
C ILE A 184 -22.29 -0.83 -6.81
N ASN A 185 -22.62 -0.52 -8.07
CA ASN A 185 -24.01 -0.37 -8.51
C ASN A 185 -24.80 -1.69 -8.44
N GLN A 186 -24.17 -2.83 -8.80
CA GLN A 186 -24.79 -4.16 -8.66
C GLN A 186 -25.09 -4.51 -7.20
N CYS A 187 -24.25 -4.04 -6.27
CA CYS A 187 -24.47 -4.14 -4.82
C CYS A 187 -25.39 -3.05 -4.25
N LYS A 188 -26.09 -2.28 -5.11
CA LYS A 188 -26.99 -1.17 -4.72
C LYS A 188 -26.28 0.02 -4.05
N GLY A 189 -24.95 0.02 -3.98
CA GLY A 189 -24.19 1.21 -3.64
C GLY A 189 -24.31 2.26 -4.73
N ARG A 190 -23.88 3.49 -4.43
CA ARG A 190 -23.90 4.61 -5.38
C ARG A 190 -22.50 5.20 -5.53
N VAL A 191 -22.17 5.67 -6.73
CA VAL A 191 -20.91 6.35 -7.03
C VAL A 191 -21.18 7.73 -7.60
N PHE A 192 -20.79 8.78 -6.87
CA PHE A 192 -20.84 10.16 -7.34
C PHE A 192 -19.92 11.06 -6.49
N CYS A 193 -19.63 12.27 -6.99
CA CYS A 193 -18.94 13.32 -6.24
C CYS A 193 -19.96 14.25 -5.58
N LEU A 194 -19.64 14.80 -4.41
CA LEU A 194 -20.41 15.91 -3.85
C LEU A 194 -20.19 17.18 -4.71
N ARG A 195 -21.16 18.10 -4.65
CA ARG A 195 -21.11 19.35 -5.44
C ARG A 195 -19.95 20.27 -5.03
N ASP A 196 -19.60 20.25 -3.75
CA ASP A 196 -18.51 21.01 -3.13
C ASP A 196 -17.14 20.31 -3.23
N GLU A 197 -17.10 19.03 -3.61
CA GLU A 197 -15.87 18.26 -3.87
C GLU A 197 -15.86 17.65 -5.30
N PRO A 198 -15.90 18.48 -6.36
CA PRO A 198 -15.91 17.97 -7.73
C PRO A 198 -14.66 17.14 -8.03
N GLY A 199 -14.85 15.98 -8.67
CA GLY A 199 -13.78 15.05 -9.03
C GLY A 199 -13.42 14.00 -7.97
N VAL A 200 -13.87 14.16 -6.72
CA VAL A 200 -13.67 13.15 -5.65
C VAL A 200 -14.85 12.19 -5.64
N HIS A 201 -14.73 11.09 -6.38
CA HIS A 201 -15.78 10.06 -6.42
C HIS A 201 -15.74 9.24 -5.13
N ARG A 202 -16.92 9.02 -4.55
CA ARG A 202 -17.07 8.26 -3.31
C ARG A 202 -18.09 7.14 -3.50
N VAL A 203 -17.92 6.06 -2.73
CA VAL A 203 -18.93 5.04 -2.50
C VAL A 203 -19.90 5.55 -1.45
N TRP A 204 -21.21 5.47 -1.74
CA TRP A 204 -22.28 5.90 -0.85
C TRP A 204 -23.29 4.78 -0.62
N LEU A 205 -23.96 4.84 0.53
CA LEU A 205 -25.11 4.00 0.85
C LEU A 205 -26.29 4.29 -0.11
N PRO A 206 -27.23 3.33 -0.28
CA PRO A 206 -28.39 3.55 -1.14
C PRO A 206 -29.22 4.77 -0.73
N ASN A 207 -29.40 4.95 0.58
CA ASN A 207 -30.33 5.91 1.17
C ASN A 207 -29.63 7.05 1.95
N GLY A 208 -28.35 7.31 1.70
CA GLY A 208 -27.62 8.35 2.42
C GLY A 208 -26.32 8.75 1.76
N GLU A 209 -25.89 9.97 2.07
CA GLU A 209 -24.61 10.54 1.65
C GLU A 209 -23.61 10.49 2.81
N SER A 210 -23.67 9.42 3.63
CA SER A 210 -22.73 9.15 4.71
C SER A 210 -22.78 7.68 5.15
N PRO A 211 -21.63 7.03 5.44
CA PRO A 211 -20.28 7.53 5.14
C PRO A 211 -19.98 7.54 3.64
N GLY A 212 -19.05 8.39 3.21
CA GLY A 212 -18.59 8.49 1.82
C GLY A 212 -17.13 8.11 1.67
N LEU A 213 -16.84 6.92 1.13
CA LEU A 213 -15.47 6.42 1.02
C LEU A 213 -14.87 6.72 -0.36
N ALA A 214 -13.68 7.34 -0.41
CA ALA A 214 -13.03 7.79 -1.65
C ALA A 214 -12.28 6.68 -2.43
N MET A 215 -12.44 5.43 -2.00
CA MET A 215 -11.83 4.22 -2.56
C MET A 215 -12.86 3.08 -2.60
N SER A 216 -12.70 2.16 -3.57
CA SER A 216 -13.60 1.03 -3.78
C SER A 216 -13.10 -0.28 -3.20
N ARG A 217 -11.89 -0.29 -2.62
CA ARG A 217 -11.31 -1.44 -1.94
C ARG A 217 -10.62 -1.01 -0.65
N ALA A 218 -10.91 -1.70 0.45
CA ALA A 218 -10.31 -1.47 1.76
C ALA A 218 -10.53 -2.68 2.68
N PHE A 219 -9.73 -2.79 3.72
CA PHE A 219 -10.03 -3.62 4.90
C PHE A 219 -10.93 -2.84 5.86
N GLY A 220 -11.79 -3.53 6.61
CA GLY A 220 -12.73 -2.85 7.52
C GLY A 220 -13.87 -2.17 6.79
N ASP A 221 -14.37 -1.03 7.29
CA ASP A 221 -15.55 -0.33 6.77
C ASP A 221 -16.77 -1.22 6.51
N TYR A 222 -17.10 -2.11 7.45
CA TYR A 222 -18.24 -3.02 7.29
C TYR A 222 -19.58 -2.32 7.05
N CYS A 223 -19.70 -1.04 7.41
CA CYS A 223 -20.85 -0.22 7.06
C CYS A 223 -21.13 -0.15 5.55
N ILE A 224 -20.11 -0.31 4.69
CA ILE A 224 -20.23 -0.19 3.23
C ILE A 224 -19.84 -1.46 2.44
N LYS A 225 -19.39 -2.53 3.12
CA LYS A 225 -19.00 -3.82 2.49
C LYS A 225 -20.13 -4.41 1.63
N ASP A 226 -21.36 -4.42 2.14
CA ASP A 226 -22.53 -4.96 1.42
C ASP A 226 -22.92 -4.13 0.19
N TYR A 227 -22.33 -2.94 0.03
CA TYR A 227 -22.62 -2.00 -1.06
C TYR A 227 -21.47 -1.89 -2.06
N GLY A 228 -20.62 -2.92 -2.13
CA GLY A 228 -19.62 -3.11 -3.18
C GLY A 228 -18.18 -2.77 -2.81
N LEU A 229 -17.90 -2.41 -1.56
CA LEU A 229 -16.53 -2.36 -1.03
C LEU A 229 -15.98 -3.78 -0.85
N ILE A 230 -14.75 -4.04 -1.30
CA ILE A 230 -14.10 -5.36 -1.14
C ILE A 230 -12.68 -5.22 -0.60
N SER A 231 -12.17 -6.26 0.08
CA SER A 231 -10.77 -6.36 0.54
C SER A 231 -9.89 -7.20 -0.40
N VAL A 232 -10.40 -7.57 -1.57
CA VAL A 232 -9.70 -8.43 -2.54
C VAL A 232 -8.59 -7.63 -3.24
N PRO A 233 -7.31 -8.05 -3.11
CA PRO A 233 -6.21 -7.35 -3.75
C PRO A 233 -6.20 -7.57 -5.25
N GLU A 234 -5.72 -6.57 -6.00
CA GLU A 234 -5.08 -6.85 -7.29
C GLU A 234 -3.64 -7.27 -7.04
N VAL A 235 -3.25 -8.42 -7.62
CA VAL A 235 -1.90 -8.97 -7.49
C VAL A 235 -1.26 -9.02 -8.86
N THR A 236 -0.10 -8.37 -8.99
CA THR A 236 0.73 -8.36 -10.19
C THR A 236 2.15 -8.82 -9.85
N GLN A 237 2.91 -9.17 -10.89
CA GLN A 237 4.31 -9.54 -10.77
C GLN A 237 5.09 -8.82 -11.88
N ARG A 238 6.31 -8.36 -11.56
CA ARG A 238 7.19 -7.71 -12.52
C ARG A 238 8.64 -8.16 -12.36
N ASN A 239 9.33 -8.44 -13.45
CA ASN A 239 10.78 -8.65 -13.38
C ASN A 239 11.52 -7.31 -13.34
N ILE A 240 12.44 -7.17 -12.40
CA ILE A 240 13.37 -6.04 -12.34
C ILE A 240 14.49 -6.24 -13.35
N THR A 241 14.87 -5.16 -14.00
CA THR A 241 15.96 -5.09 -14.98
C THR A 241 17.04 -4.13 -14.51
N ASP A 242 18.22 -4.15 -15.14
CA ASP A 242 19.31 -3.22 -14.79
C ASP A 242 18.99 -1.74 -15.09
N LYS A 243 17.89 -1.46 -15.81
CA LYS A 243 17.38 -0.10 -16.05
C LYS A 243 16.62 0.45 -14.85
N ASP A 244 16.10 -0.42 -13.99
CA ASP A 244 15.22 -0.07 -12.89
C ASP A 244 16.02 0.45 -11.69
N GLN A 245 15.74 1.69 -11.27
CA GLN A 245 16.54 2.37 -10.25
C GLN A 245 15.98 2.18 -8.84
N PHE A 246 14.69 2.47 -8.68
CA PHE A 246 13.99 2.39 -7.40
C PHE A 246 12.48 2.37 -7.57
N ILE A 247 11.75 1.96 -6.54
CA ILE A 247 10.29 2.08 -6.44
C ILE A 247 9.93 2.99 -5.28
N VAL A 248 8.90 3.79 -5.49
CA VAL A 248 8.21 4.58 -4.46
C VAL A 248 6.86 3.94 -4.17
N LEU A 249 6.62 3.52 -2.93
CA LEU A 249 5.27 3.24 -2.41
C LEU A 249 4.87 4.44 -1.56
N ALA A 250 3.68 4.99 -1.77
CA ALA A 250 3.18 6.05 -0.90
C ALA A 250 1.65 6.03 -0.75
N THR A 251 1.16 6.65 0.32
CA THR A 251 -0.28 6.89 0.57
C THR A 251 -0.80 8.06 -0.26
N ASP A 252 -2.12 8.24 -0.29
CA ASP A 252 -2.75 9.28 -1.11
C ASP A 252 -2.33 10.70 -0.69
N GLY A 253 -1.96 10.89 0.59
CA GLY A 253 -1.37 12.14 1.09
C GLY A 253 -0.13 12.58 0.32
N VAL A 254 0.59 11.67 -0.34
CA VAL A 254 1.63 12.04 -1.32
C VAL A 254 1.03 12.22 -2.72
N TRP A 255 0.29 11.22 -3.21
CA TRP A 255 -0.13 11.15 -4.62
C TRP A 255 -1.20 12.17 -5.04
N ASP A 256 -1.97 12.70 -4.09
CA ASP A 256 -2.98 13.73 -4.34
C ASP A 256 -2.37 15.10 -4.66
N VAL A 257 -1.09 15.31 -4.34
CA VAL A 257 -0.39 16.58 -4.50
C VAL A 257 0.97 16.47 -5.21
N VAL A 258 1.50 15.27 -5.39
CA VAL A 258 2.74 14.99 -6.12
C VAL A 258 2.47 14.01 -7.26
N SER A 259 2.78 14.41 -8.49
CA SER A 259 2.69 13.54 -9.67
C SER A 259 3.79 12.47 -9.67
N ASN A 260 3.59 11.39 -10.43
CA ASN A 260 4.57 10.32 -10.58
C ASN A 260 5.95 10.85 -11.03
N GLN A 261 5.97 11.81 -11.97
CA GLN A 261 7.20 12.43 -12.46
C GLN A 261 7.88 13.28 -11.39
N GLU A 262 7.14 14.12 -10.67
CA GLU A 262 7.68 14.94 -9.57
C GLU A 262 8.28 14.03 -8.49
N ALA A 263 7.60 12.92 -8.13
CA ALA A 263 8.06 11.99 -7.10
C ALA A 263 9.41 11.36 -7.44
N ILE A 264 9.57 10.81 -8.66
CA ILE A 264 10.84 10.20 -9.06
C ILE A 264 11.97 11.23 -9.16
N GLN A 265 11.69 12.47 -9.56
CA GLN A 265 12.67 13.56 -9.61
C GLN A 265 13.12 14.00 -8.21
N ILE A 266 12.19 14.07 -7.26
CA ILE A 266 12.53 14.39 -5.86
C ILE A 266 13.42 13.30 -5.28
N VAL A 267 13.06 12.03 -5.48
CA VAL A 267 13.83 10.89 -4.97
C VAL A 267 15.22 10.82 -5.63
N SER A 268 15.30 10.90 -6.95
CA SER A 268 16.57 10.81 -7.69
C SER A 268 17.51 11.98 -7.41
N SER A 269 16.99 13.19 -7.20
CA SER A 269 17.79 14.37 -6.86
C SER A 269 18.22 14.43 -5.38
N THR A 270 17.86 13.45 -4.56
CA THR A 270 18.21 13.43 -3.14
C THR A 270 19.61 12.86 -2.93
N LYS A 271 20.53 13.71 -2.47
CA LYS A 271 21.94 13.36 -2.25
C LYS A 271 22.14 12.13 -1.38
N GLU A 272 21.39 12.05 -0.29
CA GLU A 272 21.45 10.91 0.64
C GLU A 272 20.18 10.07 0.48
N ARG A 273 20.32 8.86 -0.09
CA ARG A 273 19.19 7.95 -0.32
C ARG A 273 18.38 7.66 0.95
N GLY A 274 19.03 7.59 2.11
CA GLY A 274 18.36 7.40 3.40
C GLY A 274 17.36 8.50 3.76
N LYS A 275 17.49 9.69 3.17
CA LYS A 275 16.59 10.84 3.36
C LYS A 275 15.57 10.99 2.22
N ALA A 276 15.55 10.10 1.23
CA ALA A 276 14.71 10.23 0.05
C ALA A 276 13.22 10.24 0.38
N ALA A 277 12.74 9.28 1.18
CA ALA A 277 11.33 9.22 1.59
C ALA A 277 10.93 10.46 2.40
N LYS A 278 11.80 10.90 3.33
CA LYS A 278 11.59 12.12 4.10
C LYS A 278 11.45 13.35 3.21
N ARG A 279 12.36 13.52 2.24
CA ARG A 279 12.32 14.66 1.32
C ARG A 279 11.07 14.64 0.44
N LEU A 280 10.65 13.46 -0.03
CA LEU A 280 9.40 13.31 -0.77
C LEU A 280 8.19 13.74 0.06
N VAL A 281 8.06 13.22 1.29
CA VAL A 281 6.96 13.58 2.21
C VAL A 281 6.97 15.07 2.55
N GLU A 282 8.11 15.67 2.86
CA GLU A 282 8.18 17.11 3.11
C GLU A 282 7.77 17.94 1.89
N CYS A 283 8.11 17.50 0.67
CA CYS A 283 7.65 18.13 -0.56
C CYS A 283 6.13 17.99 -0.72
N ALA A 284 5.54 16.83 -0.43
CA ALA A 284 4.10 16.63 -0.45
C ALA A 284 3.39 17.55 0.54
N VAL A 285 3.84 17.64 1.79
CA VAL A 285 3.28 18.53 2.81
C VAL A 285 3.34 20.00 2.38
N ARG A 286 4.44 20.45 1.76
CA ARG A 286 4.53 21.80 1.17
C ARG A 286 3.57 21.96 -0.03
N ALA A 287 3.40 20.92 -0.84
CA ALA A 287 2.50 20.93 -1.98
C ALA A 287 1.02 21.02 -1.56
N TRP A 288 0.61 20.36 -0.47
CA TRP A 288 -0.73 20.53 0.12
C TRP A 288 -1.03 22.00 0.42
N LYS A 289 -0.14 22.68 1.15
CA LYS A 289 -0.30 24.11 1.51
C LYS A 289 -0.40 25.03 0.30
N ARG A 290 0.21 24.64 -0.84
CA ARG A 290 0.23 25.43 -2.07
C ARG A 290 -0.91 25.11 -3.03
N LYS A 291 -1.16 23.82 -3.29
CA LYS A 291 -2.12 23.30 -4.30
C LYS A 291 -3.54 23.13 -3.72
N ARG A 292 -3.69 22.90 -2.41
CA ARG A 292 -4.96 22.59 -1.72
C ARG A 292 -5.21 23.56 -0.55
N LYS A 293 -5.21 24.87 -0.84
CA LYS A 293 -5.38 25.91 0.20
C LYS A 293 -6.72 25.76 0.93
N GLY A 294 -6.69 25.80 2.26
CA GLY A 294 -7.88 25.69 3.10
C GLY A 294 -8.35 24.26 3.38
N ILE A 295 -7.66 23.25 2.81
CA ILE A 295 -7.91 21.83 3.11
C ILE A 295 -6.81 21.37 4.07
N ALA A 296 -7.20 20.67 5.13
CA ALA A 296 -6.27 20.09 6.10
C ALA A 296 -5.30 19.12 5.39
N VAL A 297 -4.01 19.24 5.68
CA VAL A 297 -2.99 18.34 5.14
C VAL A 297 -3.27 16.90 5.58
N ASP A 298 -3.16 15.94 4.67
CA ASP A 298 -3.32 14.53 5.02
C ASP A 298 -2.10 13.94 5.73
N ASP A 299 -2.26 12.75 6.32
CA ASP A 299 -1.10 11.95 6.66
C ASP A 299 -0.31 11.62 5.40
N CYS A 300 1.01 11.79 5.44
CA CYS A 300 1.87 11.63 4.26
C CYS A 300 2.95 10.60 4.58
N SER A 301 2.89 9.45 3.90
CA SER A 301 3.84 8.36 4.12
C SER A 301 4.42 7.83 2.82
N ALA A 302 5.72 7.50 2.84
CA ALA A 302 6.40 6.94 1.68
C ALA A 302 7.49 5.93 2.06
N ILE A 303 7.69 4.95 1.19
CA ILE A 303 8.82 3.99 1.17
C ILE A 303 9.51 4.13 -0.18
N CYS A 304 10.83 4.30 -0.18
CA CYS A 304 11.68 4.27 -1.37
C CYS A 304 12.59 3.05 -1.31
N LEU A 305 12.36 2.08 -2.20
CA LEU A 305 13.13 0.84 -2.35
C LEU A 305 14.08 0.97 -3.54
N PHE A 306 15.39 0.98 -3.31
CA PHE A 306 16.43 1.10 -4.34
C PHE A 306 17.03 -0.28 -4.65
N PHE A 307 17.25 -0.61 -5.93
CA PHE A 307 17.74 -1.93 -6.36
C PHE A 307 19.26 -2.06 -6.45
N HIS A 308 19.96 -0.94 -6.55
CA HIS A 308 21.41 -0.92 -6.76
C HIS A 308 22.08 0.01 -5.77
N CYS A 309 22.86 -0.52 -4.82
CA CYS A 309 23.79 0.29 -4.02
C CYS A 309 24.83 0.96 -4.93
N SER A 310 24.74 2.28 -5.10
CA SER A 310 25.78 3.12 -5.69
C SER A 310 26.42 3.95 -4.59
#